data_AF-A0A958G446-F1
#
_entry.id   AF-A0A958G446-F1
#
_cell.length_a   1.000
_cell.length_b   1.000
_cell.length_c   1.000
_cell.angle_alpha   90.00
_cell.angle_beta   90.00
_cell.angle_gamma   90.00
#
_symmetry.space_group_name_H-M   'P 1'
#
loop_
_entity.id
_entity.type
_entity.pdbx_description
1 polymer ?
#
loop_
_entity_poly.entity_id
_entity_poly.type
_entity_poly.pdbx_seq_one_letter_code
_entity_poly.pdbx_strand_id
1 'polypeptide(L)'
;MGKLKVSGSELRIVFHLDQGDDGSLNASLDSPDQGAKGIPVSKVTFEGKQLRLEVASIGGSYEGTVNDDFSRIEGTWRQGGGSFPLTLAPTDKVAEPNRPQHPEKPYPYAEEEVTFENTSANITLAGTLTLPRSGGPFPAVLLISGSGPQDRDETVFGHRPFWVLADYLTRRGIAVLRYDDRGVGQSTGDFGAATSEDFAGDALAGVGYLKSRPDIRPGHIGLIGHSEGGMIAPLAAVESREVAFIVLLAGPGIPGDRLLDLQSALIMKANGASEALIRKDQEMSQHIFGIIKREADDAAAQEAISAYFQDEWEQMDEAMKTAFRESGSSPDQLKLRLKTLVSPWFRYFLNYDPAPTLQKVACPVLALNGEKDLQVPPKENLDAIAAALKAGGNKDFTVQELSGLNHLFQTADTGAPKEYAHIEETFAPSAMALISDWIRKEAAL
;
A
#
# COMPACT_ATOMS: atom_id res chain seq x y z
N MET A 1 23.59 13.49 -3.45
CA MET A 1 22.22 13.53 -2.89
C MET A 1 21.57 14.87 -3.18
N GLY A 2 20.27 14.89 -3.47
CA GLY A 2 19.46 16.10 -3.59
C GLY A 2 18.05 15.89 -3.04
N LYS A 3 17.27 16.96 -2.94
CA LYS A 3 15.87 16.95 -2.49
C LYS A 3 14.95 17.22 -3.67
N LEU A 4 14.24 16.19 -4.12
CA LEU A 4 13.25 16.25 -5.17
C LEU A 4 11.91 16.70 -4.59
N LYS A 5 11.32 17.77 -5.14
CA LYS A 5 9.97 18.22 -4.77
C LYS A 5 8.99 17.74 -5.83
N VAL A 6 8.03 16.90 -5.44
CA VAL A 6 7.03 16.32 -6.35
C VAL A 6 5.67 16.29 -5.66
N SER A 7 4.64 16.88 -6.29
CA SER A 7 3.24 16.85 -5.82
C SER A 7 3.05 17.12 -4.31
N GLY A 8 3.78 18.10 -3.78
CA GLY A 8 3.70 18.50 -2.36
C GLY A 8 4.54 17.65 -1.39
N SER A 9 5.24 16.62 -1.86
CA SER A 9 6.19 15.81 -1.09
C SER A 9 7.64 16.22 -1.39
N GLU A 10 8.53 16.05 -0.42
CA GLU A 10 9.98 16.21 -0.58
C GLU A 10 10.69 14.86 -0.37
N LEU A 11 11.35 14.35 -1.41
CA LEU A 11 12.03 13.05 -1.40
C LEU A 11 13.53 13.26 -1.62
N ARG A 12 14.35 12.61 -0.81
CA ARG A 12 15.80 12.58 -1.00
C ARG A 12 16.12 11.58 -2.10
N ILE A 13 16.87 12.03 -3.10
CA ILE A 13 17.39 11.21 -4.18
C ILE A 13 18.90 11.14 -4.03
N VAL A 14 19.43 9.92 -3.99
CA VAL A 14 20.87 9.65 -3.86
C VAL A 14 21.29 8.89 -5.09
N PHE A 15 22.31 9.39 -5.78
CA PHE A 15 23.00 8.61 -6.79
C PHE A 15 24.34 8.16 -6.20
N HIS A 16 24.59 6.87 -6.26
CA HIS A 16 25.93 6.30 -6.04
C HIS A 16 26.58 6.21 -7.41
N LEU A 17 27.74 6.84 -7.56
CA LEU A 17 28.47 6.92 -8.82
C LEU A 17 29.83 6.27 -8.60
N ASP A 18 30.12 5.22 -9.36
CA ASP A 18 31.37 4.47 -9.29
C ASP A 18 32.04 4.46 -10.67
N GLN A 19 33.37 4.53 -10.70
CA GLN A 19 34.14 4.34 -11.93
C GLN A 19 34.79 2.95 -11.90
N GLY A 20 34.50 2.14 -12.92
CA GLY A 20 35.15 0.85 -13.12
C GLY A 20 36.59 0.99 -13.56
N ASP A 21 37.36 -0.08 -13.42
CA ASP A 21 38.79 -0.13 -13.78
C ASP A 21 39.06 0.15 -15.27
N ASP A 22 38.07 -0.09 -16.12
CA ASP A 22 38.10 0.19 -17.57
C ASP A 22 37.70 1.63 -17.92
N GLY A 23 37.45 2.47 -16.91
CA GLY A 23 37.01 3.85 -17.04
C GLY A 23 35.49 4.02 -17.26
N SER A 24 34.72 2.93 -17.33
CA SER A 24 33.25 2.98 -17.40
C SER A 24 32.65 3.58 -16.13
N LEU A 25 31.53 4.30 -16.27
CA LEU A 25 30.80 4.84 -15.12
C LEU A 25 29.60 3.94 -14.83
N ASN A 26 29.51 3.48 -13.59
CA ASN A 26 28.39 2.74 -13.05
C ASN A 26 27.64 3.63 -12.06
N ALA A 27 26.32 3.43 -11.96
CA ALA A 27 25.56 4.15 -10.97
C ALA A 27 24.36 3.35 -10.45
N SER A 28 23.96 3.68 -9.23
CA SER A 28 22.67 3.26 -8.67
C SER A 28 21.96 4.45 -8.03
N LEU A 29 20.65 4.34 -7.87
CA LEU A 29 19.78 5.32 -7.26
C LEU A 29 19.17 4.75 -5.98
N ASP A 30 19.18 5.54 -4.91
CA ASP A 30 18.35 5.35 -3.72
C ASP A 30 17.33 6.49 -3.60
N SER A 31 16.15 6.12 -3.10
CA SER A 31 15.16 7.04 -2.52
C SER A 31 14.91 6.59 -1.08
N PRO A 32 15.75 7.03 -0.11
CA PRO A 32 15.70 6.56 1.28
C PRO A 32 14.34 6.79 1.94
N ASP A 33 13.69 7.91 1.61
CA ASP A 33 12.37 8.27 2.14
C ASP A 33 11.26 7.31 1.65
N GLN A 34 11.51 6.61 0.55
CA GLN A 34 10.62 5.58 0.01
C GLN A 34 11.10 4.16 0.33
N GLY A 35 12.22 4.01 1.05
CA GLY A 35 12.85 2.71 1.32
C GLY A 35 13.47 2.03 0.09
N ALA A 36 13.52 2.71 -1.06
CA ALA A 36 14.06 2.15 -2.29
C ALA A 36 15.58 2.32 -2.33
N LYS A 37 16.33 1.22 -2.51
CA LYS A 37 17.80 1.21 -2.53
C LYS A 37 18.35 0.41 -3.69
N GLY A 38 19.48 0.84 -4.21
CA GLY A 38 20.26 0.14 -5.23
C GLY A 38 19.56 0.03 -6.58
N ILE A 39 18.64 0.95 -6.92
CA ILE A 39 17.95 0.93 -8.22
C ILE A 39 19.01 1.12 -9.31
N PRO A 40 19.19 0.19 -10.26
CA PRO A 40 20.21 0.32 -11.28
C PRO A 40 19.98 1.52 -12.20
N VAL A 41 21.02 2.32 -12.41
CA VAL A 41 21.04 3.34 -13.46
C VAL A 41 21.47 2.65 -14.74
N SER A 42 20.56 2.53 -15.71
CA SER A 42 20.76 1.79 -16.96
C SER A 42 21.75 2.46 -17.91
N LYS A 43 21.97 3.77 -17.77
CA LYS A 43 22.95 4.52 -18.58
C LYS A 43 23.52 5.70 -17.81
N VAL A 44 24.84 5.83 -17.85
CA VAL A 44 25.58 6.96 -17.28
C VAL A 44 26.45 7.57 -18.38
N THR A 45 26.36 8.89 -18.56
CA THR A 45 27.27 9.62 -19.43
C THR A 45 27.76 10.88 -18.72
N PHE A 46 29.08 11.10 -18.73
CA PHE A 46 29.68 12.31 -18.21
C PHE A 46 30.63 12.90 -19.26
N GLU A 47 30.23 14.02 -19.86
CA GLU A 47 30.99 14.68 -20.92
C GLU A 47 31.18 16.17 -20.60
N GLY A 48 32.44 16.60 -20.50
CA GLY A 48 32.80 17.94 -20.06
C GLY A 48 32.36 18.21 -18.61
N LYS A 49 31.24 18.89 -18.44
CA LYS A 49 30.60 19.15 -17.13
C LYS A 49 29.14 18.66 -17.09
N GLN A 50 28.68 17.93 -18.10
CA GLN A 50 27.30 17.45 -18.17
C GLN A 50 27.23 16.00 -17.71
N LEU A 51 26.44 15.75 -16.66
CA LEU A 51 26.09 14.42 -16.19
C LEU A 51 24.67 14.08 -16.68
N ARG A 52 24.53 12.94 -17.35
CA ARG A 52 23.22 12.36 -17.69
C ARG A 52 23.12 10.95 -17.13
N LEU A 53 21.98 10.66 -16.50
CA LEU A 53 21.67 9.38 -15.88
C LEU A 53 20.31 8.92 -16.38
N GLU A 54 20.19 7.66 -16.76
CA GLU A 54 18.93 7.02 -17.15
C GLU A 54 18.61 5.89 -16.18
N VAL A 55 17.38 5.86 -15.67
CA VAL A 55 16.88 4.83 -14.75
C VAL A 55 15.66 4.18 -15.39
N ALA A 56 15.92 3.31 -16.37
CA ALA A 56 14.88 2.74 -17.23
C ALA A 56 13.77 2.01 -16.47
N SER A 57 14.11 1.35 -15.37
CA SER A 57 13.17 0.57 -14.53
C SER A 57 12.02 1.41 -13.96
N ILE A 58 12.23 2.71 -13.77
CA ILE A 58 11.23 3.64 -13.23
C ILE A 58 10.86 4.75 -14.23
N GLY A 59 11.29 4.63 -15.49
CA GLY A 59 11.12 5.66 -16.52
C GLY A 59 11.73 7.01 -16.10
N GLY A 60 12.80 6.98 -15.31
CA GLY A 60 13.44 8.16 -14.73
C GLY A 60 14.67 8.58 -15.51
N SER A 61 14.96 9.88 -15.52
CA SER A 61 16.24 10.40 -16.03
C SER A 61 16.65 11.67 -15.31
N TYR A 62 17.96 11.88 -15.20
CA TYR A 62 18.56 13.10 -14.66
C TYR A 62 19.50 13.70 -15.69
N GLU A 63 19.44 15.01 -15.87
CA GLU A 63 20.43 15.77 -16.61
C GLU A 63 20.84 16.99 -15.79
N GLY A 64 22.14 17.16 -15.57
CA GLY A 64 22.64 18.30 -14.80
C GLY A 64 24.08 18.69 -15.12
N THR A 65 24.39 19.95 -14.82
CA THR A 65 25.70 20.54 -15.03
C THR A 65 26.46 20.61 -13.70
N VAL A 66 27.64 20.00 -13.66
CA VAL A 66 28.57 20.02 -12.53
C VAL A 66 29.27 21.38 -12.50
N ASN A 67 29.35 21.98 -11.31
CA ASN A 67 30.06 23.24 -11.13
C ASN A 67 31.58 23.03 -11.01
N ASP A 68 32.34 24.13 -11.09
CA ASP A 68 33.81 24.11 -11.23
C ASP A 68 34.56 23.45 -10.07
N ASP A 69 34.02 23.53 -8.86
CA ASP A 69 34.60 22.95 -7.65
C ASP A 69 34.02 21.56 -7.30
N PHE A 70 33.17 21.00 -8.17
CA PHE A 70 32.50 19.70 -7.99
C PHE A 70 31.65 19.58 -6.71
N SER A 71 31.30 20.69 -6.06
CA SER A 71 30.45 20.68 -4.86
C SER A 71 28.96 20.53 -5.16
N ARG A 72 28.53 20.77 -6.40
CA ARG A 72 27.12 20.61 -6.80
C ARG A 72 26.93 20.26 -8.27
N ILE A 73 25.79 19.65 -8.54
CA ILE A 73 25.25 19.43 -9.88
C ILE A 73 23.89 20.11 -9.93
N GLU A 74 23.76 21.13 -10.76
CA GLU A 74 22.47 21.80 -11.00
C GLU A 74 21.80 21.10 -12.16
N GLY A 75 20.65 20.45 -11.91
CA GLY A 75 20.02 19.64 -12.92
C GLY A 75 18.51 19.52 -12.79
N THR A 76 17.97 18.65 -13.62
CA THR A 76 16.55 18.37 -13.75
C THR A 76 16.34 16.85 -13.72
N TRP A 77 15.49 16.40 -12.81
CA TRP A 77 14.92 15.05 -12.80
C TRP A 77 13.67 15.02 -13.68
N ARG A 78 13.54 13.98 -14.51
CA ARG A 78 12.35 13.73 -15.32
C ARG A 78 11.85 12.33 -15.03
N GLN A 79 10.58 12.22 -14.68
CA GLN A 79 9.95 10.93 -14.41
C GLN A 79 8.44 11.08 -14.55
N GLY A 80 7.79 10.06 -15.10
CA GLY A 80 6.34 10.01 -15.16
C GLY A 80 5.71 11.17 -15.95
N GLY A 81 6.35 11.62 -17.03
CA GLY A 81 5.93 12.80 -17.81
C GLY A 81 6.21 14.16 -17.14
N GLY A 82 6.63 14.17 -15.87
CA GLY A 82 6.99 15.38 -15.12
C GLY A 82 8.46 15.79 -15.29
N SER A 83 8.76 17.05 -14.96
CA SER A 83 10.09 17.64 -14.99
C SER A 83 10.30 18.49 -13.74
N PHE A 84 11.31 18.15 -12.96
CA PHE A 84 11.51 18.68 -11.61
C PHE A 84 12.95 19.14 -11.43
N PRO A 85 13.19 20.39 -10.98
CA PRO A 85 14.53 20.81 -10.57
C PRO A 85 15.08 19.88 -9.48
N LEU A 86 16.32 19.43 -9.66
CA LEU A 86 17.02 18.61 -8.68
C LEU A 86 18.48 19.05 -8.63
N THR A 87 18.86 19.70 -7.55
CA THR A 87 20.26 20.02 -7.26
C THR A 87 20.86 18.92 -6.40
N LEU A 88 21.96 18.33 -6.86
CA LEU A 88 22.70 17.30 -6.15
C LEU A 88 23.96 17.90 -5.51
N ALA A 89 24.31 17.45 -4.31
CA ALA A 89 25.60 17.70 -3.66
C ALA A 89 26.21 16.37 -3.16
N PRO A 90 27.55 16.26 -3.07
CA PRO A 90 28.21 15.12 -2.43
C PRO A 90 27.74 14.93 -0.99
N THR A 91 27.64 13.68 -0.54
CA THR A 91 27.37 13.36 0.86
C THR A 91 28.03 12.04 1.22
N ASP A 92 28.70 12.00 2.38
CA ASP A 92 29.34 10.77 2.88
C ASP A 92 28.34 9.86 3.60
N LYS A 93 27.20 10.42 4.04
CA LYS A 93 26.14 9.70 4.75
C LYS A 93 24.78 10.19 4.33
N VAL A 94 23.84 9.26 4.26
CA VAL A 94 22.43 9.55 4.09
C VAL A 94 21.74 9.05 5.35
N ALA A 95 21.10 9.95 6.10
CA ALA A 95 20.39 9.55 7.30
C ALA A 95 19.21 8.66 6.90
N GLU A 96 19.15 7.44 7.43
CA GLU A 96 17.96 6.60 7.26
C GLU A 96 16.76 7.23 7.97
N PRO A 97 15.53 7.04 7.47
CA PRO A 97 14.34 7.41 8.23
C PRO A 97 14.38 6.73 9.61
N ASN A 98 14.11 7.51 10.66
CA ASN A 98 14.03 6.96 12.01
C ASN A 98 12.70 6.20 12.15
N ARG A 99 12.78 4.92 12.52
CA ARG A 99 11.63 4.01 12.67
C ARG A 99 11.77 3.28 14.01
N PRO A 100 11.56 3.98 15.14
CA PRO A 100 11.92 3.48 16.48
C PRO A 100 11.10 2.26 16.93
N GLN A 101 10.00 1.95 16.23
CA GLN A 101 9.15 0.80 16.55
C GLN A 101 9.55 -0.48 15.81
N HIS A 102 10.52 -0.43 14.88
CA HIS A 102 11.03 -1.64 14.24
C HIS A 102 11.60 -2.59 15.30
N PRO A 103 11.11 -3.84 15.39
CA PRO A 103 11.59 -4.79 16.38
C PRO A 103 13.10 -5.06 16.27
N GLU A 104 13.79 -5.10 17.41
CA GLU A 104 15.22 -5.40 17.48
C GLU A 104 15.48 -6.79 18.08
N LYS A 105 16.49 -7.48 17.52
CA LYS A 105 16.94 -8.79 18.01
C LYS A 105 17.82 -8.63 19.27
N PRO A 106 17.83 -9.61 20.19
CA PRO A 106 17.05 -10.86 20.15
C PRO A 106 15.59 -10.67 20.59
N TYR A 107 14.67 -11.32 19.89
CA TYR A 107 13.25 -11.27 20.23
C TYR A 107 12.91 -12.14 21.45
N PRO A 108 11.93 -11.73 22.28
CA PRO A 108 11.43 -12.55 23.39
C PRO A 108 10.52 -13.70 22.93
N TYR A 109 10.29 -13.86 21.62
CA TYR A 109 9.50 -14.91 20.99
C TYR A 109 10.34 -15.68 19.96
N ALA A 110 9.79 -16.78 19.42
CA ALA A 110 10.39 -17.53 18.32
C ALA A 110 9.92 -16.95 16.96
N GLU A 111 10.79 -17.08 15.95
CA GLU A 111 10.58 -16.64 14.57
C GLU A 111 10.95 -17.83 13.67
N GLU A 112 10.04 -18.22 12.78
CA GLU A 112 10.21 -19.28 11.80
C GLU A 112 9.95 -18.71 10.40
N GLU A 113 10.88 -18.94 9.47
CA GLU A 113 10.62 -18.78 8.04
C GLU A 113 9.81 -19.99 7.57
N VAL A 114 8.70 -19.72 6.89
CA VAL A 114 7.72 -20.75 6.53
C VAL A 114 7.30 -20.61 5.07
N THR A 115 6.84 -21.70 4.50
CA THR A 115 6.17 -21.72 3.19
C THR A 115 4.90 -22.55 3.29
N PHE A 116 3.87 -22.17 2.52
CA PHE A 116 2.64 -22.94 2.42
C PHE A 116 2.08 -22.89 0.99
N GLU A 117 1.33 -23.92 0.61
CA GLU A 117 0.81 -24.06 -0.75
C GLU A 117 -0.64 -23.59 -0.82
N ASN A 118 -0.94 -22.74 -1.79
CA ASN A 118 -2.29 -22.58 -2.32
C ASN A 118 -2.44 -23.57 -3.49
N THR A 119 -2.95 -24.76 -3.18
CA THR A 119 -3.06 -25.87 -4.13
C THR A 119 -4.02 -25.58 -5.28
N SER A 120 -5.09 -24.82 -5.05
CA SER A 120 -6.05 -24.42 -6.09
C SER A 120 -5.42 -23.49 -7.13
N ALA A 121 -4.51 -22.62 -6.72
CA ALA A 121 -3.77 -21.72 -7.61
C ALA A 121 -2.42 -22.31 -8.08
N ASN A 122 -2.00 -23.46 -7.56
CA ASN A 122 -0.70 -24.08 -7.80
C ASN A 122 0.48 -23.11 -7.55
N ILE A 123 0.43 -22.40 -6.42
CA ILE A 123 1.49 -21.49 -5.97
C ILE A 123 1.94 -21.84 -4.56
N THR A 124 3.20 -21.55 -4.27
CA THR A 124 3.79 -21.53 -2.93
C THR A 124 3.94 -20.09 -2.46
N LEU A 125 3.43 -19.80 -1.27
CA LEU A 125 3.56 -18.53 -0.58
C LEU A 125 4.61 -18.65 0.52
N ALA A 126 5.47 -17.65 0.65
CA ALA A 126 6.52 -17.58 1.65
C ALA A 126 6.17 -16.56 2.73
N GLY A 127 6.56 -16.83 3.96
CA GLY A 127 6.23 -15.95 5.08
C GLY A 127 7.06 -16.19 6.32
N THR A 128 6.69 -15.49 7.38
CA THR A 128 7.29 -15.59 8.70
C THR A 128 6.18 -15.87 9.72
N LEU A 129 6.34 -16.94 10.50
CA LEU A 129 5.51 -17.25 11.65
C LEU A 129 6.25 -16.83 12.92
N THR A 130 5.63 -15.99 13.74
CA THR A 130 6.13 -15.64 15.07
C THR A 130 5.31 -16.31 16.16
N LEU A 131 5.98 -16.88 17.16
CA LEU A 131 5.38 -17.75 18.18
C LEU A 131 5.81 -17.33 19.59
N PRO A 132 4.89 -17.17 20.55
CA PRO A 132 5.27 -16.99 21.95
C PRO A 132 6.13 -18.18 22.43
N ARG A 133 7.14 -17.93 23.29
CA ARG A 133 8.10 -18.98 23.70
C ARG A 133 7.49 -20.13 24.50
N SER A 134 6.38 -19.90 25.20
CA SER A 134 5.78 -20.88 26.11
C SER A 134 4.29 -20.63 26.27
N GLY A 135 3.52 -21.68 26.63
CA GLY A 135 2.09 -21.58 26.91
C GLY A 135 1.17 -22.00 25.76
N GLY A 136 1.72 -22.65 24.72
CA GLY A 136 0.93 -23.15 23.59
C GLY A 136 -0.01 -24.30 23.95
N PRO A 137 -0.95 -24.65 23.06
CA PRO A 137 -1.15 -24.08 21.73
C PRO A 137 -1.76 -22.67 21.75
N PHE A 138 -1.30 -21.82 20.83
CA PHE A 138 -1.59 -20.39 20.80
C PHE A 138 -2.77 -20.06 19.85
N PRO A 139 -3.65 -19.11 20.19
CA PRO A 139 -4.48 -18.51 19.15
C PRO A 139 -3.58 -17.81 18.14
N ALA A 140 -4.03 -17.74 16.90
CA ALA A 140 -3.24 -17.22 15.81
C ALA A 140 -3.99 -16.16 15.01
N VAL A 141 -3.24 -15.26 14.40
CA VAL A 141 -3.76 -14.37 13.36
C VAL A 141 -2.87 -14.42 12.13
N LEU A 142 -3.51 -14.32 10.97
CA LEU A 142 -2.85 -14.10 9.69
C LEU A 142 -3.09 -12.65 9.25
N LEU A 143 -2.01 -11.95 8.88
CA LEU A 143 -2.09 -10.57 8.40
C LEU A 143 -2.22 -10.54 6.87
N ILE A 144 -3.18 -9.76 6.36
CA ILE A 144 -3.48 -9.61 4.93
C ILE A 144 -3.24 -8.16 4.53
N SER A 145 -2.27 -7.95 3.64
CA SER A 145 -1.77 -6.65 3.20
C SER A 145 -2.81 -5.84 2.42
N GLY A 146 -2.54 -4.54 2.27
CA GLY A 146 -3.29 -3.64 1.40
C GLY A 146 -3.01 -3.82 -0.09
N SER A 147 -3.44 -2.85 -0.89
CA SER A 147 -3.36 -2.92 -2.35
C SER A 147 -1.94 -2.80 -2.90
N GLY A 148 -1.72 -3.44 -4.04
CA GLY A 148 -0.42 -3.48 -4.73
C GLY A 148 0.46 -4.64 -4.26
N PRO A 149 1.62 -4.87 -4.89
CA PRO A 149 2.51 -5.96 -4.52
C PRO A 149 3.20 -5.66 -3.18
N GLN A 150 2.85 -6.36 -2.11
CA GLN A 150 3.42 -6.14 -0.77
C GLN A 150 4.31 -7.30 -0.31
N ASP A 151 5.36 -6.96 0.44
CA ASP A 151 6.09 -7.94 1.24
C ASP A 151 5.32 -8.27 2.53
N ARG A 152 5.75 -9.30 3.26
CA ARG A 152 5.15 -9.71 4.54
C ARG A 152 5.18 -8.64 5.65
N ASP A 153 5.89 -7.55 5.45
CA ASP A 153 6.01 -6.45 6.40
C ASP A 153 5.06 -5.28 6.07
N GLU A 154 4.39 -5.33 4.91
CA GLU A 154 3.63 -4.23 4.31
C GLU A 154 4.49 -2.96 4.21
N THR A 155 5.69 -3.12 3.67
CA THR A 155 6.70 -2.05 3.67
C THR A 155 6.25 -0.84 2.86
N VAL A 156 6.13 0.33 3.51
CA VAL A 156 5.70 1.58 2.86
C VAL A 156 6.42 2.79 3.47
N PHE A 157 7.09 3.59 2.65
CA PHE A 157 7.93 4.74 3.11
C PHE A 157 8.88 4.39 4.26
N GLY A 158 9.47 3.19 4.21
CA GLY A 158 10.35 2.67 5.25
C GLY A 158 9.66 2.21 6.53
N HIS A 159 8.35 2.38 6.67
CA HIS A 159 7.55 1.73 7.72
C HIS A 159 7.30 0.27 7.40
N ARG A 160 7.15 -0.55 8.44
CA ARG A 160 6.85 -1.99 8.38
C ARG A 160 5.72 -2.34 9.36
N PRO A 161 4.49 -1.84 9.11
CA PRO A 161 3.38 -1.91 10.07
C PRO A 161 3.05 -3.34 10.49
N PHE A 162 3.12 -4.31 9.57
CA PHE A 162 2.84 -5.70 9.91
C PHE A 162 3.91 -6.32 10.80
N TRP A 163 5.17 -5.92 10.65
CA TRP A 163 6.25 -6.39 11.53
C TRP A 163 6.09 -5.85 12.95
N VAL A 164 5.76 -4.55 13.07
CA VAL A 164 5.50 -3.92 14.36
C VAL A 164 4.29 -4.54 15.05
N LEU A 165 3.19 -4.76 14.31
CA LEU A 165 1.99 -5.38 14.86
C LEU A 165 2.24 -6.84 15.27
N ALA A 166 2.98 -7.62 14.46
CA ALA A 166 3.34 -8.98 14.81
C ALA A 166 4.20 -9.07 16.08
N ASP A 167 5.23 -8.23 16.22
CA ASP A 167 6.01 -8.17 17.47
C ASP A 167 5.12 -7.87 18.68
N TYR A 168 4.22 -6.89 18.54
CA TYR A 168 3.33 -6.47 19.62
C TYR A 168 2.37 -7.58 20.08
N LEU A 169 1.73 -8.27 19.13
CA LEU A 169 0.78 -9.35 19.39
C LEU A 169 1.48 -10.62 19.89
N THR A 170 2.64 -10.97 19.33
CA THR A 170 3.40 -12.17 19.73
C THR A 170 3.95 -12.06 21.15
N ARG A 171 4.37 -10.86 21.57
CA ARG A 171 4.71 -10.59 22.99
C ARG A 171 3.53 -10.79 23.95
N ARG A 172 2.29 -10.83 23.44
CA ARG A 172 1.04 -10.92 24.20
C ARG A 172 0.33 -12.27 24.02
N GLY A 173 1.04 -13.28 23.55
CA GLY A 173 0.55 -14.66 23.55
C GLY A 173 -0.23 -15.08 22.31
N ILE A 174 -0.16 -14.29 21.23
CA ILE A 174 -0.84 -14.57 19.95
C ILE A 174 0.21 -14.97 18.91
N ALA A 175 0.05 -16.10 18.23
CA ALA A 175 0.90 -16.44 17.09
C ALA A 175 0.54 -15.57 15.89
N VAL A 176 1.53 -15.08 15.12
CA VAL A 176 1.26 -14.21 13.97
C VAL A 176 1.96 -14.74 12.73
N LEU A 177 1.18 -15.04 11.69
CA LEU A 177 1.66 -15.35 10.35
C LEU A 177 1.55 -14.11 9.46
N ARG A 178 2.66 -13.79 8.81
CA ARG A 178 2.75 -12.77 7.76
C ARG A 178 3.39 -13.39 6.54
N TYR A 179 2.97 -13.03 5.35
CA TYR A 179 3.45 -13.66 4.12
C TYR A 179 3.61 -12.63 3.02
N ASP A 180 4.53 -12.90 2.10
CA ASP A 180 4.70 -12.07 0.90
C ASP A 180 3.54 -12.38 -0.04
N ASP A 181 2.96 -11.35 -0.66
CA ASP A 181 1.89 -11.55 -1.64
C ASP A 181 2.38 -12.44 -2.79
N ARG A 182 1.45 -13.13 -3.48
CA ARG A 182 1.79 -13.94 -4.64
C ARG A 182 2.64 -13.14 -5.64
N GLY A 183 3.70 -13.75 -6.16
CA GLY A 183 4.64 -13.10 -7.08
C GLY A 183 5.52 -12.00 -6.46
N VAL A 184 5.49 -11.81 -5.13
CA VAL A 184 6.30 -10.83 -4.39
C VAL A 184 7.25 -11.55 -3.44
N GLY A 185 8.42 -10.95 -3.19
CA GLY A 185 9.39 -11.48 -2.24
C GLY A 185 9.82 -12.91 -2.61
N GLN A 186 9.57 -13.85 -1.71
CA GLN A 186 9.88 -15.27 -1.94
C GLN A 186 8.65 -16.10 -2.37
N SER A 187 7.48 -15.48 -2.45
CA SER A 187 6.26 -16.12 -2.95
C SER A 187 6.31 -16.29 -4.47
N THR A 188 5.84 -17.44 -4.93
CA THR A 188 5.66 -17.72 -6.37
C THR A 188 4.32 -17.16 -6.87
N GLY A 189 4.06 -17.25 -8.18
CA GLY A 189 2.81 -16.80 -8.80
C GLY A 189 2.95 -15.48 -9.57
N ASP A 190 1.83 -14.98 -10.09
CA ASP A 190 1.73 -13.73 -10.83
C ASP A 190 0.75 -12.79 -10.12
N PHE A 191 1.26 -11.70 -9.57
CA PHE A 191 0.45 -10.67 -8.92
C PHE A 191 -0.46 -9.94 -9.94
N GLY A 192 0.06 -9.65 -11.15
CA GLY A 192 -0.62 -8.81 -12.14
C GLY A 192 -1.85 -9.47 -12.76
N ALA A 193 -1.93 -10.79 -12.69
CA ALA A 193 -3.08 -11.58 -13.17
C ALA A 193 -4.15 -11.84 -12.09
N ALA A 194 -3.90 -11.48 -10.83
CA ALA A 194 -4.76 -11.81 -9.70
C ALA A 194 -5.76 -10.71 -9.34
N THR A 195 -6.76 -11.09 -8.57
CA THR A 195 -7.81 -10.22 -8.02
C THR A 195 -7.91 -10.35 -6.50
N SER A 196 -8.72 -9.52 -5.84
CA SER A 196 -8.96 -9.64 -4.41
C SER A 196 -9.60 -10.99 -4.02
N GLU A 197 -10.33 -11.64 -4.92
CA GLU A 197 -10.86 -13.00 -4.71
C GLU A 197 -9.74 -14.05 -4.67
N ASP A 198 -8.77 -13.92 -5.56
CA ASP A 198 -7.58 -14.78 -5.56
C ASP A 198 -6.78 -14.63 -4.26
N PHE A 199 -6.60 -13.40 -3.79
CA PHE A 199 -5.92 -13.10 -2.52
C PHE A 199 -6.69 -13.64 -1.30
N ALA A 200 -8.02 -13.73 -1.35
CA ALA A 200 -8.80 -14.43 -0.33
C ALA A 200 -8.48 -15.93 -0.31
N GLY A 201 -8.27 -16.54 -1.47
CA GLY A 201 -7.78 -17.92 -1.59
C GLY A 201 -6.40 -18.12 -0.96
N ASP A 202 -5.50 -17.15 -1.12
CA ASP A 202 -4.16 -17.17 -0.49
C ASP A 202 -4.24 -17.10 1.03
N ALA A 203 -5.07 -16.18 1.55
CA ALA A 203 -5.32 -16.08 2.98
C ALA A 203 -5.89 -17.39 3.55
N LEU A 204 -6.81 -18.05 2.83
CA LEU A 204 -7.35 -19.36 3.24
C LEU A 204 -6.31 -20.48 3.22
N ALA A 205 -5.36 -20.47 2.28
CA ALA A 205 -4.23 -21.39 2.30
C ALA A 205 -3.36 -21.19 3.55
N GLY A 206 -3.13 -19.94 3.95
CA GLY A 206 -2.43 -19.61 5.20
C GLY A 206 -3.20 -20.01 6.46
N VAL A 207 -4.52 -19.89 6.48
CA VAL A 207 -5.38 -20.44 7.54
C VAL A 207 -5.25 -21.96 7.60
N GLY A 208 -5.23 -22.65 6.46
CA GLY A 208 -5.01 -24.09 6.36
C GLY A 208 -3.65 -24.51 6.92
N TYR A 209 -2.60 -23.76 6.59
CA TYR A 209 -1.26 -23.95 7.16
C TYR A 209 -1.25 -23.80 8.68
N LEU A 210 -1.79 -22.70 9.21
CA LEU A 210 -1.88 -22.47 10.66
C LEU A 210 -2.68 -23.58 11.35
N LYS A 211 -3.77 -24.05 10.76
CA LYS A 211 -4.56 -25.16 11.30
C LYS A 211 -3.77 -26.48 11.37
N SER A 212 -2.83 -26.70 10.45
CA SER A 212 -2.02 -27.92 10.42
C SER A 212 -0.95 -27.98 11.52
N ARG A 213 -0.67 -26.85 12.18
CA ARG A 213 0.40 -26.69 13.16
C ARG A 213 -0.05 -27.17 14.56
N PRO A 214 0.73 -28.01 15.25
CA PRO A 214 0.37 -28.54 16.57
C PRO A 214 0.47 -27.51 17.71
N ASP A 215 1.22 -26.44 17.49
CA ASP A 215 1.40 -25.31 18.41
C ASP A 215 0.39 -24.18 18.20
N ILE A 216 -0.51 -24.30 17.22
CA ILE A 216 -1.64 -23.40 16.99
C ILE A 216 -2.92 -24.02 17.53
N ARG A 217 -3.73 -23.21 18.22
CA ARG A 217 -4.97 -23.64 18.86
C ARG A 217 -6.08 -23.78 17.81
N PRO A 218 -6.65 -24.98 17.63
CA PRO A 218 -7.74 -25.17 16.67
C PRO A 218 -8.94 -24.26 16.98
N GLY A 219 -9.58 -23.74 15.93
CA GLY A 219 -10.76 -22.87 16.05
C GLY A 219 -10.49 -21.48 16.63
N HIS A 220 -9.22 -21.07 16.78
CA HIS A 220 -8.82 -19.74 17.27
C HIS A 220 -7.86 -19.05 16.29
N ILE A 221 -8.16 -19.15 15.00
CA ILE A 221 -7.40 -18.51 13.93
C ILE A 221 -8.22 -17.33 13.41
N GLY A 222 -7.71 -16.12 13.57
CA GLY A 222 -8.33 -14.90 13.04
C GLY A 222 -7.59 -14.34 11.83
N LEU A 223 -8.22 -13.40 11.14
CA LEU A 223 -7.62 -12.63 10.07
C LEU A 223 -7.53 -11.16 10.48
N ILE A 224 -6.43 -10.48 10.17
CA ILE A 224 -6.30 -9.03 10.29
C ILE A 224 -5.97 -8.50 8.90
N GLY A 225 -6.86 -7.72 8.32
CA GLY A 225 -6.69 -7.17 6.98
C GLY A 225 -6.55 -5.66 7.00
N HIS A 226 -5.54 -5.11 6.34
CA HIS A 226 -5.35 -3.66 6.20
C HIS A 226 -5.73 -3.16 4.81
N SER A 227 -6.45 -2.03 4.72
CA SER A 227 -6.92 -1.45 3.45
C SER A 227 -7.66 -2.50 2.60
N GLU A 228 -7.13 -2.89 1.44
CA GLU A 228 -7.71 -3.97 0.62
C GLU A 228 -7.79 -5.29 1.38
N GLY A 229 -6.81 -5.60 2.23
CA GLY A 229 -6.86 -6.74 3.16
C GLY A 229 -8.11 -6.72 4.04
N GLY A 230 -8.62 -5.55 4.42
CA GLY A 230 -9.87 -5.39 5.16
C GLY A 230 -11.13 -5.75 4.34
N MET A 231 -11.03 -5.76 3.02
CA MET A 231 -12.03 -6.30 2.09
C MET A 231 -11.84 -7.81 1.85
N ILE A 232 -10.59 -8.25 1.78
CA ILE A 232 -10.20 -9.66 1.56
C ILE A 232 -10.55 -10.55 2.77
N ALA A 233 -10.38 -10.05 4.00
CA ALA A 233 -10.69 -10.81 5.21
C ALA A 233 -12.16 -11.30 5.27
N PRO A 234 -13.18 -10.45 5.02
CA PRO A 234 -14.56 -10.91 4.84
C PRO A 234 -14.75 -11.93 3.71
N LEU A 235 -14.10 -11.75 2.55
CA LEU A 235 -14.16 -12.71 1.44
C LEU A 235 -13.67 -14.10 1.86
N ALA A 236 -12.56 -14.17 2.59
CA ALA A 236 -12.04 -15.43 3.12
C ALA A 236 -12.95 -16.01 4.22
N ALA A 237 -13.44 -15.17 5.15
CA ALA A 237 -14.21 -15.62 6.30
C ALA A 237 -15.56 -16.25 5.93
N VAL A 238 -16.20 -15.82 4.85
CA VAL A 238 -17.48 -16.40 4.41
C VAL A 238 -17.33 -17.78 3.76
N GLU A 239 -16.14 -18.09 3.25
CA GLU A 239 -15.83 -19.37 2.59
C GLU A 239 -15.29 -20.42 3.58
N SER A 240 -14.90 -20.03 4.80
CA SER A 240 -14.31 -20.94 5.79
C SER A 240 -14.81 -20.72 7.21
N ARG A 241 -15.35 -21.78 7.80
CA ARG A 241 -15.74 -21.82 9.22
C ARG A 241 -14.55 -21.90 10.19
N GLU A 242 -13.33 -22.04 9.66
CA GLU A 242 -12.11 -22.07 10.47
C GLU A 242 -11.65 -20.67 10.89
N VAL A 243 -12.16 -19.63 10.23
CA VAL A 243 -11.90 -18.24 10.59
C VAL A 243 -12.75 -17.88 11.80
N ALA A 244 -12.10 -17.77 12.95
CA ALA A 244 -12.72 -17.56 14.24
C ALA A 244 -13.22 -16.12 14.43
N PHE A 245 -12.52 -15.13 13.87
CA PHE A 245 -12.86 -13.70 13.90
C PHE A 245 -12.08 -12.95 12.81
N ILE A 246 -12.51 -11.72 12.50
CA ILE A 246 -11.77 -10.82 11.59
C ILE A 246 -11.59 -9.42 12.19
N VAL A 247 -10.43 -8.82 11.93
CA VAL A 247 -10.11 -7.43 12.23
C VAL A 247 -9.88 -6.67 10.93
N LEU A 248 -10.69 -5.65 10.67
CA LEU A 248 -10.65 -4.82 9.46
C LEU A 248 -9.98 -3.50 9.83
N LEU A 249 -8.75 -3.29 9.37
CA LEU A 249 -7.97 -2.08 9.59
C LEU A 249 -8.09 -1.19 8.35
N ALA A 250 -8.78 -0.06 8.45
CA ALA A 250 -9.06 0.82 7.33
C ALA A 250 -9.70 0.08 6.13
N GLY A 251 -10.62 -0.85 6.40
CA GLY A 251 -11.24 -1.70 5.38
C GLY A 251 -12.34 -0.98 4.59
N PRO A 252 -12.40 -1.13 3.25
CA PRO A 252 -13.52 -0.65 2.44
C PRO A 252 -14.88 -1.22 2.85
N GLY A 253 -15.83 -0.33 3.13
CA GLY A 253 -17.24 -0.65 3.42
C GLY A 253 -18.21 -0.30 2.31
N ILE A 254 -17.77 0.47 1.31
CA ILE A 254 -18.58 0.98 0.19
C ILE A 254 -18.04 0.48 -1.16
N PRO A 255 -18.83 0.54 -2.26
CA PRO A 255 -18.38 0.15 -3.59
C PRO A 255 -17.09 0.85 -4.03
N GLY A 256 -16.21 0.12 -4.72
CA GLY A 256 -14.86 0.58 -5.05
C GLY A 256 -14.83 1.86 -5.90
N ASP A 257 -15.74 2.03 -6.85
CA ASP A 257 -15.86 3.27 -7.64
C ASP A 257 -16.16 4.50 -6.77
N ARG A 258 -17.07 4.36 -5.79
CA ARG A 258 -17.39 5.43 -4.83
C ARG A 258 -16.26 5.68 -3.85
N LEU A 259 -15.54 4.63 -3.45
CA LEU A 259 -14.38 4.76 -2.57
C LEU A 259 -13.27 5.56 -3.26
N LEU A 260 -12.88 5.18 -4.48
CA LEU A 260 -11.79 5.84 -5.21
C LEU A 260 -12.11 7.31 -5.53
N ASP A 261 -13.36 7.62 -5.87
CA ASP A 261 -13.81 8.99 -6.08
C ASP A 261 -13.67 9.85 -4.80
N LEU A 262 -14.14 9.32 -3.67
CA LEU A 262 -14.06 10.00 -2.37
C LEU A 262 -12.60 10.16 -1.89
N GLN A 263 -11.80 9.10 -2.04
CA GLN A 263 -10.37 9.08 -1.73
C GLN A 263 -9.63 10.18 -2.51
N SER A 264 -9.82 10.25 -3.83
CA SER A 264 -9.18 11.27 -4.67
C SER A 264 -9.53 12.68 -4.17
N ALA A 265 -10.83 12.96 -4.00
CA ALA A 265 -11.31 14.27 -3.59
C ALA A 265 -10.73 14.72 -2.23
N LEU A 266 -10.69 13.84 -1.24
CA LEU A 266 -10.18 14.16 0.10
C LEU A 266 -8.66 14.38 0.10
N ILE A 267 -7.89 13.54 -0.59
CA ILE A 267 -6.44 13.71 -0.72
C ILE A 267 -6.10 15.01 -1.45
N MET A 268 -6.78 15.29 -2.56
CA MET A 268 -6.61 16.53 -3.30
C MET A 268 -6.90 17.75 -2.42
N LYS A 269 -7.99 17.70 -1.65
CA LYS A 269 -8.35 18.76 -0.70
C LYS A 269 -7.29 18.97 0.38
N ALA A 270 -6.78 17.89 0.99
CA ALA A 270 -5.70 17.96 1.97
C ALA A 270 -4.36 18.46 1.37
N ASN A 271 -4.20 18.34 0.06
CA ASN A 271 -3.08 18.90 -0.70
C ASN A 271 -3.32 20.35 -1.16
N GLY A 272 -4.45 20.96 -0.80
CA GLY A 272 -4.74 22.36 -1.13
C GLY A 272 -5.29 22.57 -2.53
N ALA A 273 -5.75 21.51 -3.21
CA ALA A 273 -6.43 21.63 -4.49
C ALA A 273 -7.68 22.50 -4.37
N SER A 274 -7.97 23.29 -5.41
CA SER A 274 -9.20 24.08 -5.44
C SER A 274 -10.43 23.18 -5.60
N GLU A 275 -11.56 23.61 -5.07
CA GLU A 275 -12.85 22.93 -5.24
C GLU A 275 -13.25 22.81 -6.73
N ALA A 276 -12.77 23.70 -7.60
CA ALA A 276 -12.99 23.59 -9.04
C ALA A 276 -12.19 22.45 -9.68
N LEU A 277 -10.92 22.28 -9.28
CA LEU A 277 -10.07 21.18 -9.74
C LEU A 277 -10.62 19.84 -9.26
N ILE A 278 -11.01 19.73 -7.98
CA ILE A 278 -11.56 18.51 -7.39
C ILE A 278 -12.82 18.07 -8.14
N ARG A 279 -13.77 19.00 -8.38
CA ARG A 279 -14.98 18.67 -9.16
C ARG A 279 -14.64 18.16 -10.55
N LYS A 280 -13.68 18.79 -11.22
CA LYS A 280 -13.30 18.38 -12.58
C LYS A 280 -12.64 16.99 -12.59
N ASP A 281 -11.78 16.70 -11.61
CA ASP A 281 -11.16 15.38 -11.44
C ASP A 281 -12.21 14.28 -11.20
N GLN A 282 -13.19 14.54 -10.34
CA GLN A 282 -14.30 13.60 -10.07
C GLN A 282 -15.15 13.35 -11.32
N GLU A 283 -15.54 14.40 -12.05
CA GLU A 283 -16.29 14.28 -13.30
C GLU A 283 -15.57 13.36 -14.31
N MET A 284 -14.27 13.60 -14.51
CA MET A 284 -13.45 12.81 -15.43
C MET A 284 -13.25 11.37 -14.94
N SER A 285 -12.94 11.19 -13.66
CA SER A 285 -12.72 9.87 -13.05
C SER A 285 -13.97 9.00 -13.14
N GLN A 286 -15.14 9.55 -12.83
CA GLN A 286 -16.41 8.83 -12.95
C GLN A 286 -16.71 8.40 -14.39
N HIS A 287 -16.37 9.22 -15.38
CA HIS A 287 -16.51 8.84 -16.78
C HIS A 287 -15.55 7.70 -17.16
N ILE A 288 -14.28 7.81 -16.74
CA ILE A 288 -13.25 6.77 -16.96
C ILE A 288 -13.66 5.46 -16.30
N PHE A 289 -14.14 5.48 -15.05
CA PHE A 289 -14.66 4.30 -14.37
C PHE A 289 -15.85 3.71 -15.12
N GLY A 290 -16.74 4.55 -15.67
CA GLY A 290 -17.83 4.11 -16.52
C GLY A 290 -17.37 3.38 -17.78
N ILE A 291 -16.26 3.81 -18.41
CA ILE A 291 -15.66 3.10 -19.55
C ILE A 291 -15.13 1.73 -19.09
N ILE A 292 -14.34 1.68 -18.02
CA ILE A 292 -13.74 0.44 -17.49
C ILE A 292 -14.82 -0.58 -17.12
N LYS A 293 -15.96 -0.15 -16.54
CA LYS A 293 -17.04 -1.07 -16.15
C LYS A 293 -17.84 -1.63 -17.33
N ARG A 294 -17.86 -0.93 -18.49
CA ARG A 294 -18.68 -1.32 -19.65
C ARG A 294 -17.88 -2.02 -20.75
N GLU A 295 -16.64 -1.60 -20.97
CA GLU A 295 -15.80 -2.13 -22.05
C GLU A 295 -14.92 -3.26 -21.51
N ALA A 296 -15.19 -4.48 -21.97
CA ALA A 296 -14.50 -5.69 -21.52
C ALA A 296 -13.14 -5.88 -22.21
N ASP A 297 -12.95 -5.35 -23.42
CA ASP A 297 -11.67 -5.43 -24.13
C ASP A 297 -10.70 -4.36 -23.60
N ASP A 298 -9.52 -4.80 -23.14
CA ASP A 298 -8.54 -3.92 -22.51
C ASP A 298 -7.93 -2.91 -23.49
N ALA A 299 -7.77 -3.26 -24.76
CA ALA A 299 -7.22 -2.34 -25.75
C ALA A 299 -8.25 -1.26 -26.11
N ALA A 300 -9.50 -1.66 -26.34
CA ALA A 300 -10.62 -0.74 -26.60
C ALA A 300 -10.88 0.19 -25.41
N ALA A 301 -10.84 -0.33 -24.18
CA ALA A 301 -10.98 0.49 -22.98
C ALA A 301 -9.85 1.53 -22.87
N GLN A 302 -8.59 1.14 -23.09
CA GLN A 302 -7.45 2.06 -23.05
C GLN A 302 -7.54 3.14 -24.12
N GLU A 303 -7.96 2.79 -25.35
CA GLU A 303 -8.17 3.75 -26.43
C GLU A 303 -9.28 4.75 -26.08
N ALA A 304 -10.42 4.25 -25.60
CA ALA A 304 -11.55 5.09 -25.21
C ALA A 304 -11.21 6.05 -24.05
N ILE A 305 -10.49 5.55 -23.02
CA ILE A 305 -10.03 6.36 -21.90
C ILE A 305 -9.06 7.45 -22.38
N SER A 306 -8.12 7.09 -23.26
CA SER A 306 -7.13 8.04 -23.80
C SER A 306 -7.78 9.12 -24.64
N ALA A 307 -8.72 8.75 -25.52
CA ALA A 307 -9.46 9.68 -26.36
C ALA A 307 -10.28 10.65 -25.51
N TYR A 308 -11.07 10.13 -24.56
CA TYR A 308 -11.86 10.95 -23.63
C TYR A 308 -10.99 11.94 -22.85
N PHE A 309 -9.90 11.45 -22.25
CA PHE A 309 -9.02 12.31 -21.46
C PHE A 309 -8.35 13.38 -22.31
N GLN A 310 -7.91 13.04 -23.53
CA GLN A 310 -7.31 14.00 -24.45
C GLN A 310 -8.30 15.10 -24.87
N ASP A 311 -9.54 14.74 -25.17
CA ASP A 311 -10.58 15.70 -25.54
C ASP A 311 -10.91 16.66 -24.40
N GLU A 312 -11.02 16.14 -23.17
CA GLU A 312 -11.20 16.95 -21.96
C GLU A 312 -9.99 17.86 -21.71
N TRP A 313 -8.78 17.31 -21.88
CA TRP A 313 -7.53 18.05 -21.71
C TRP A 313 -7.42 19.23 -22.67
N GLU A 314 -7.76 19.06 -23.94
CA GLU A 314 -7.71 20.12 -24.94
C GLU A 314 -8.69 21.26 -24.68
N GLN A 315 -9.84 20.95 -24.08
CA GLN A 315 -10.87 21.92 -23.71
C GLN A 315 -10.54 22.72 -22.44
N MET A 316 -9.59 22.26 -21.62
CA MET A 316 -9.16 22.98 -20.43
C MET A 316 -8.32 24.22 -20.78
N ASP A 317 -8.49 25.28 -19.99
CA ASP A 317 -7.57 26.40 -20.00
C ASP A 317 -6.20 26.02 -19.41
N GLU A 318 -5.19 26.87 -19.65
CA GLU A 318 -3.83 26.59 -19.20
C GLU A 318 -3.68 26.58 -17.67
N ALA A 319 -4.56 27.31 -16.94
CA ALA A 319 -4.52 27.31 -15.48
C ALA A 319 -4.97 25.95 -14.93
N MET A 320 -6.05 25.39 -15.46
CA MET A 320 -6.56 24.06 -15.10
C MET A 320 -5.57 22.96 -15.49
N LYS A 321 -5.01 23.01 -16.71
CA LYS A 321 -3.95 22.06 -17.13
C LYS A 321 -2.74 22.11 -16.20
N THR A 322 -2.32 23.30 -15.78
CA THR A 322 -1.21 23.46 -14.83
C THR A 322 -1.55 22.82 -13.49
N ALA A 323 -2.75 23.10 -12.96
CA ALA A 323 -3.21 22.53 -11.70
C ALA A 323 -3.28 20.99 -11.72
N PHE A 324 -3.78 20.40 -12.82
CA PHE A 324 -3.77 18.94 -13.01
C PHE A 324 -2.34 18.37 -13.08
N ARG A 325 -1.42 19.01 -13.80
CA ARG A 325 0.00 18.58 -13.84
C ARG A 325 0.61 18.57 -12.45
N GLU A 326 0.35 19.61 -11.66
CA GLU A 326 0.84 19.74 -10.28
C GLU A 326 0.24 18.67 -9.35
N SER A 327 -1.03 18.30 -9.55
CA SER A 327 -1.69 17.20 -8.84
C SER A 327 -1.27 15.80 -9.34
N GLY A 328 -0.39 15.71 -10.33
CA GLY A 328 0.10 14.43 -10.84
C GLY A 328 -0.83 13.74 -11.83
N SER A 329 -1.67 14.52 -12.53
CA SER A 329 -2.59 14.08 -13.57
C SER A 329 -2.32 14.83 -14.89
N SER A 330 -2.02 14.10 -15.95
CA SER A 330 -1.77 14.63 -17.30
C SER A 330 -1.91 13.51 -18.34
N PRO A 331 -1.99 13.82 -19.65
CA PRO A 331 -2.11 12.78 -20.67
C PRO A 331 -0.94 11.78 -20.64
N ASP A 332 0.28 12.24 -20.34
CA ASP A 332 1.44 11.36 -20.26
C ASP A 332 1.44 10.51 -18.98
N GLN A 333 0.97 11.06 -17.85
CA GLN A 333 0.80 10.28 -16.61
C GLN A 333 -0.32 9.24 -16.75
N LEU A 334 -1.39 9.57 -17.47
CA LEU A 334 -2.47 8.63 -17.76
C LEU A 334 -1.95 7.44 -18.56
N LYS A 335 -1.19 7.68 -19.64
CA LYS A 335 -0.61 6.60 -20.48
C LYS A 335 0.18 5.57 -19.66
N LEU A 336 0.88 6.02 -18.62
CA LEU A 336 1.65 5.14 -17.74
C LEU A 336 0.78 4.27 -16.82
N ARG A 337 -0.45 4.69 -16.53
CA ARG A 337 -1.40 3.99 -15.64
C ARG A 337 -2.47 3.20 -16.39
N LEU A 338 -2.60 3.39 -17.70
CA LEU A 338 -3.64 2.73 -18.53
C LEU A 338 -3.72 1.22 -18.30
N LYS A 339 -2.58 0.52 -18.31
CA LYS A 339 -2.53 -0.92 -18.06
C LYS A 339 -3.03 -1.29 -16.66
N THR A 340 -2.72 -0.49 -15.64
CA THR A 340 -3.21 -0.71 -14.28
C THR A 340 -4.72 -0.48 -14.21
N LEU A 341 -5.24 0.55 -14.87
CA LEU A 341 -6.67 0.89 -14.87
C LEU A 341 -7.55 -0.19 -15.52
N VAL A 342 -7.00 -0.99 -16.43
CA VAL A 342 -7.73 -2.11 -17.05
C VAL A 342 -7.30 -3.48 -16.53
N SER A 343 -6.42 -3.53 -15.52
CA SER A 343 -5.96 -4.78 -14.94
C SER A 343 -7.11 -5.60 -14.35
N PRO A 344 -6.98 -6.95 -14.27
CA PRO A 344 -7.97 -7.80 -13.62
C PRO A 344 -8.32 -7.31 -12.22
N TRP A 345 -7.31 -6.99 -11.41
CA TRP A 345 -7.47 -6.42 -10.08
C TRP A 345 -8.29 -5.13 -10.08
N PHE A 346 -7.93 -4.13 -10.88
CA PHE A 346 -8.61 -2.84 -10.85
C PHE A 346 -10.07 -2.98 -11.30
N ARG A 347 -10.33 -3.78 -12.34
CA ARG A 347 -11.70 -4.09 -12.79
C ARG A 347 -12.51 -4.80 -11.70
N TYR A 348 -11.91 -5.74 -10.98
CA TYR A 348 -12.56 -6.40 -9.84
C TYR A 348 -12.88 -5.38 -8.75
N PHE A 349 -11.87 -4.65 -8.26
CA PHE A 349 -12.02 -3.69 -7.17
C PHE A 349 -13.07 -2.63 -7.47
N LEU A 350 -13.05 -2.07 -8.69
CA LEU A 350 -13.99 -1.03 -9.12
C LEU A 350 -15.44 -1.51 -9.15
N ASN A 351 -15.68 -2.79 -9.47
CA ASN A 351 -17.02 -3.38 -9.53
C ASN A 351 -17.48 -4.01 -8.21
N TYR A 352 -16.55 -4.21 -7.26
CA TYR A 352 -16.85 -4.90 -6.02
C TYR A 352 -17.64 -4.01 -5.05
N ASP A 353 -18.72 -4.57 -4.52
CA ASP A 353 -19.49 -4.02 -3.40
C ASP A 353 -19.25 -4.90 -2.16
N PRO A 354 -18.65 -4.37 -1.08
CA PRO A 354 -18.42 -5.14 0.15
C PRO A 354 -19.68 -5.59 0.88
N ALA A 355 -20.81 -4.88 0.72
CA ALA A 355 -21.99 -5.09 1.57
C ALA A 355 -22.59 -6.50 1.48
N PRO A 356 -22.77 -7.11 0.28
CA PRO A 356 -23.27 -8.48 0.17
C PRO A 356 -22.39 -9.54 0.84
N THR A 357 -21.06 -9.36 0.84
CA THR A 357 -20.13 -10.28 1.54
C THR A 357 -20.19 -10.05 3.04
N LEU A 358 -20.13 -8.79 3.50
CA LEU A 358 -20.24 -8.45 4.92
C LEU A 358 -21.54 -8.94 5.56
N GLN A 359 -22.66 -8.94 4.82
CA GLN A 359 -23.94 -9.52 5.28
C GLN A 359 -23.86 -11.04 5.55
N LYS A 360 -22.89 -11.75 4.97
CA LYS A 360 -22.71 -13.20 5.18
C LYS A 360 -21.71 -13.51 6.29
N VAL A 361 -20.96 -12.51 6.78
CA VAL A 361 -19.95 -12.72 7.84
C VAL A 361 -20.64 -13.08 9.14
N ALA A 362 -20.38 -14.28 9.63
CA ALA A 362 -20.98 -14.82 10.85
C ALA A 362 -20.04 -14.80 12.07
N CYS A 363 -18.73 -14.68 11.86
CA CYS A 363 -17.75 -14.59 12.94
C CYS A 363 -17.70 -13.17 13.54
N PRO A 364 -17.12 -12.99 14.75
CA PRO A 364 -16.94 -11.68 15.36
C PRO A 364 -16.09 -10.76 14.50
N VAL A 365 -16.45 -9.46 14.47
CA VAL A 365 -15.78 -8.44 13.64
C VAL A 365 -15.32 -7.25 14.48
N LEU A 366 -14.05 -6.87 14.34
CA LEU A 366 -13.55 -5.57 14.77
C LEU A 366 -13.22 -4.72 13.53
N ALA A 367 -13.94 -3.63 13.29
CA ALA A 367 -13.59 -2.69 12.21
C ALA A 367 -13.07 -1.37 12.81
N LEU A 368 -11.87 -0.98 12.41
CA LEU A 368 -11.19 0.22 12.89
C LEU A 368 -10.79 1.10 11.72
N ASN A 369 -10.94 2.41 11.86
CA ASN A 369 -10.34 3.40 10.95
C ASN A 369 -9.74 4.54 11.77
N GLY A 370 -8.68 5.16 11.24
CA GLY A 370 -8.20 6.43 11.77
C GLY A 370 -9.14 7.58 11.41
N GLU A 371 -9.37 8.51 12.34
CA GLU A 371 -10.19 9.73 12.14
C GLU A 371 -9.70 10.55 10.93
N LYS A 372 -8.39 10.56 10.67
CA LYS A 372 -7.75 11.30 9.57
C LYS A 372 -7.49 10.42 8.36
N ASP A 373 -8.08 9.24 8.26
CA ASP A 373 -7.96 8.41 7.07
C ASP A 373 -8.65 9.09 5.87
N LEU A 374 -7.85 9.49 4.88
CA LEU A 374 -8.34 10.08 3.63
C LEU A 374 -8.47 9.05 2.49
N GLN A 375 -7.95 7.84 2.69
CA GLN A 375 -7.96 6.77 1.68
C GLN A 375 -9.18 5.87 1.85
N VAL A 376 -9.52 5.53 3.09
CA VAL A 376 -10.74 4.83 3.45
C VAL A 376 -11.46 5.65 4.53
N PRO A 377 -12.21 6.69 4.12
CA PRO A 377 -12.78 7.65 5.06
C PRO A 377 -13.65 6.97 6.11
N PRO A 378 -13.42 7.26 7.41
CA PRO A 378 -13.93 6.45 8.51
C PRO A 378 -15.44 6.45 8.56
N LYS A 379 -16.07 7.62 8.37
CA LYS A 379 -17.52 7.79 8.47
C LYS A 379 -18.25 6.88 7.49
N GLU A 380 -17.99 7.03 6.19
CA GLU A 380 -18.69 6.31 5.14
C GLU A 380 -18.46 4.80 5.23
N ASN A 381 -17.22 4.39 5.52
CA ASN A 381 -16.84 2.98 5.52
C ASN A 381 -17.30 2.25 6.79
N LEU A 382 -17.08 2.82 7.99
CA LEU A 382 -17.54 2.20 9.24
C LEU A 382 -19.07 2.17 9.32
N ASP A 383 -19.77 3.23 8.88
CA ASP A 383 -21.24 3.24 8.84
C ASP A 383 -21.77 2.14 7.89
N ALA A 384 -21.15 1.97 6.71
CA ALA A 384 -21.54 0.94 5.75
C ALA A 384 -21.23 -0.49 6.23
N ILE A 385 -20.05 -0.71 6.85
CA ILE A 385 -19.69 -2.00 7.46
C ILE A 385 -20.70 -2.37 8.55
N ALA A 386 -20.98 -1.44 9.48
CA ALA A 386 -21.93 -1.68 10.55
C ALA A 386 -23.34 -1.95 10.02
N ALA A 387 -23.77 -1.23 8.98
CA ALA A 387 -25.07 -1.45 8.35
C ALA A 387 -25.16 -2.84 7.68
N ALA A 388 -24.13 -3.25 6.94
CA ALA A 388 -24.09 -4.56 6.29
C ALA A 388 -24.08 -5.71 7.30
N LEU A 389 -23.26 -5.64 8.35
CA LEU A 389 -23.20 -6.65 9.41
C LEU A 389 -24.55 -6.77 10.14
N LYS A 390 -25.20 -5.65 10.47
CA LYS A 390 -26.54 -5.64 11.07
C LYS A 390 -27.59 -6.26 10.14
N ALA A 391 -27.55 -5.93 8.85
CA ALA A 391 -28.46 -6.49 7.85
C ALA A 391 -28.26 -8.00 7.68
N GLY A 392 -27.02 -8.48 7.81
CA GLY A 392 -26.66 -9.90 7.85
C GLY A 392 -27.07 -10.63 9.13
N GLY A 393 -27.51 -9.90 10.15
CA GLY A 393 -27.88 -10.47 11.45
C GLY A 393 -26.69 -10.77 12.37
N ASN A 394 -25.48 -10.30 12.01
CA ASN A 394 -24.32 -10.39 12.89
C ASN A 394 -24.53 -9.45 14.10
N LYS A 395 -24.40 -9.99 15.31
CA LYS A 395 -24.59 -9.27 16.58
C LYS A 395 -23.29 -9.05 17.33
N ASP A 396 -22.19 -9.62 16.84
CA ASP A 396 -20.89 -9.61 17.49
C ASP A 396 -19.90 -8.82 16.64
N PHE A 397 -20.09 -7.50 16.66
CA PHE A 397 -19.15 -6.62 15.98
C PHE A 397 -18.92 -5.35 16.77
N THR A 398 -17.71 -4.82 16.64
CA THR A 398 -17.29 -3.52 17.15
C THR A 398 -16.81 -2.70 15.96
N VAL A 399 -17.35 -1.50 15.80
CA VAL A 399 -16.85 -0.50 14.85
C VAL A 399 -16.34 0.70 15.63
N GLN A 400 -15.13 1.16 15.34
CA GLN A 400 -14.55 2.27 16.08
C GLN A 400 -13.62 3.13 15.22
N GLU A 401 -13.89 4.43 15.25
CA GLU A 401 -12.98 5.45 14.75
C GLU A 401 -11.93 5.80 15.82
N LEU A 402 -10.67 5.92 15.42
CA LEU A 402 -9.54 6.19 16.31
C LEU A 402 -9.03 7.62 16.07
N SER A 403 -9.19 8.46 17.09
CA SER A 403 -8.90 9.89 16.97
C SER A 403 -7.43 10.17 16.64
N GLY A 404 -7.21 11.12 15.73
CA GLY A 404 -5.90 11.61 15.32
C GLY A 404 -5.07 10.66 14.45
N LEU A 405 -5.55 9.45 14.13
CA LEU A 405 -4.81 8.48 13.34
C LEU A 405 -5.12 8.61 11.84
N ASN A 406 -4.11 8.41 10.98
CA ASN A 406 -4.28 8.32 9.53
C ASN A 406 -4.62 6.88 9.08
N HIS A 407 -4.61 6.66 7.76
CA HIS A 407 -4.86 5.35 7.15
C HIS A 407 -3.94 4.24 7.66
N LEU A 408 -2.64 4.54 7.85
CA LEU A 408 -1.65 3.59 8.35
C LEU A 408 -1.68 3.44 9.89
N PHE A 409 -2.71 3.98 10.55
CA PHE A 409 -2.85 4.03 12.00
C PHE A 409 -1.70 4.77 12.70
N GLN A 410 -1.13 5.77 12.04
CA GLN A 410 -0.11 6.65 12.63
C GLN A 410 -0.75 7.94 13.11
N THR A 411 -0.24 8.53 14.18
CA THR A 411 -0.60 9.88 14.60
C THR A 411 -0.21 10.86 13.50
N ALA A 412 -1.19 11.60 12.97
CA ALA A 412 -1.01 12.44 11.80
C ALA A 412 -1.57 13.84 12.01
N ASP A 413 -1.11 14.81 11.22
CA ASP A 413 -1.59 16.19 11.27
C ASP A 413 -2.78 16.38 10.32
N THR A 414 -2.61 16.01 9.05
CA THR A 414 -3.67 16.12 8.03
C THR A 414 -4.21 14.77 7.57
N GLY A 415 -3.43 13.69 7.74
CA GLY A 415 -3.77 12.37 7.21
C GLY A 415 -3.43 12.17 5.74
N ALA A 416 -2.84 13.18 5.08
CA ALA A 416 -2.42 13.07 3.69
C ALA A 416 -1.22 12.10 3.54
N PRO A 417 -1.20 11.24 2.48
CA PRO A 417 -0.09 10.30 2.27
C PRO A 417 1.31 10.92 2.18
N LYS A 418 1.42 12.22 1.83
CA LYS A 418 2.69 12.95 1.84
C LYS A 418 3.36 13.02 3.22
N GLU A 419 2.60 12.83 4.31
CA GLU A 419 3.14 12.85 5.66
C GLU A 419 3.89 11.55 6.00
N TYR A 420 3.57 10.43 5.35
CA TYR A 420 4.04 9.09 5.75
C TYR A 420 5.56 9.01 5.87
N ALA A 421 6.30 9.57 4.90
CA ALA A 421 7.76 9.54 4.94
C ALA A 421 8.37 10.26 6.16
N HIS A 422 7.69 11.30 6.66
CA HIS A 422 8.16 12.16 7.74
C HIS A 422 7.71 11.72 9.13
N ILE A 423 6.64 10.93 9.22
CA ILE A 423 6.19 10.37 10.49
C ILE A 423 7.20 9.30 10.94
N GLU A 424 7.61 9.33 12.21
CA GLU A 424 8.50 8.31 12.78
C GLU A 424 7.71 7.11 13.33
N GLU A 425 6.52 7.36 13.87
CA GLU A 425 5.60 6.33 14.36
C GLU A 425 5.13 5.45 13.19
N THR A 426 5.40 4.15 13.25
CA THR A 426 4.94 3.15 12.28
C THR A 426 3.50 2.72 12.54
N PHE A 427 3.11 2.56 13.81
CA PHE A 427 1.77 2.14 14.18
C PHE A 427 1.44 2.64 15.58
N ALA A 428 0.32 3.32 15.77
CA ALA A 428 -0.02 3.92 17.05
C ALA A 428 -0.14 2.85 18.16
N PRO A 429 0.55 3.03 19.31
CA PRO A 429 0.44 2.12 20.44
C PRO A 429 -1.00 1.93 20.95
N SER A 430 -1.84 2.97 20.87
CA SER A 430 -3.25 2.91 21.24
C SER A 430 -4.05 1.96 20.35
N ALA A 431 -3.81 1.99 19.04
CA ALA A 431 -4.44 1.09 18.08
C ALA A 431 -3.96 -0.37 18.30
N MET A 432 -2.66 -0.59 18.46
CA MET A 432 -2.12 -1.93 18.77
C MET A 432 -2.67 -2.50 20.08
N ALA A 433 -2.80 -1.67 21.12
CA ALA A 433 -3.40 -2.08 22.38
C ALA A 433 -4.86 -2.52 22.22
N LEU A 434 -5.67 -1.72 21.51
CA LEU A 434 -7.07 -2.05 21.25
C LEU A 434 -7.21 -3.35 20.47
N ILE A 435 -6.45 -3.51 19.37
CA ILE A 435 -6.45 -4.74 18.56
C ILE A 435 -6.08 -5.94 19.43
N SER A 436 -5.00 -5.84 20.20
CA SER A 436 -4.54 -6.92 21.07
C SER A 436 -5.56 -7.28 22.15
N ASP A 437 -6.15 -6.29 22.82
CA ASP A 437 -7.08 -6.54 23.92
C ASP A 437 -8.38 -7.14 23.40
N TRP A 438 -8.87 -6.69 22.24
CA TRP A 438 -10.03 -7.27 21.58
C TRP A 438 -9.76 -8.71 21.15
N ILE A 439 -8.65 -9.00 20.47
CA ILE A 439 -8.29 -10.36 20.06
C ILE A 439 -8.15 -11.28 21.27
N ARG A 440 -7.50 -10.83 22.35
CA ARG A 440 -7.35 -11.64 23.55
C ARG A 440 -8.69 -11.96 24.20
N LYS A 441 -9.62 -11.01 24.21
CA LYS A 441 -10.99 -11.25 24.69
C LYS A 441 -11.70 -12.30 23.83
N GLU A 442 -11.66 -12.18 22.50
CA GLU A 442 -12.30 -13.13 21.59
C GLU A 442 -11.65 -14.52 21.62
N ALA A 443 -10.33 -14.58 21.79
CA ALA A 443 -9.57 -15.81 21.93
C ALA A 443 -9.55 -16.40 23.35
N ALA A 444 -10.25 -15.77 24.30
CA ALA A 444 -10.29 -16.11 25.73
C ALA A 444 -8.88 -16.26 26.38
N LEU A 445 -7.99 -15.30 26.13
CA LEU A 445 -6.62 -15.19 26.65
C LEU A 445 -6.45 -14.25 27.85
#